data_AF-A0A954A631-F1
#
_entry.id   AF-A0A954A631-F1
#
_cell.length_a   1.000
_cell.length_b   1.000
_cell.length_c   1.000
_cell.angle_alpha   90.00
_cell.angle_beta   90.00
_cell.angle_gamma   90.00
#
_symmetry.space_group_name_H-M   'P 1'
#
loop_
_entity.id
_entity.type
_entity.pdbx_description
1 polymer ?
#
loop_
_entity_poly.entity_id
_entity_poly.type
_entity_poly.pdbx_seq_one_letter_code
_entity_poly.pdbx_strand_id
1 'polypeptide(L)'
;MRRTKHLRQGFTLVELLVVIAIIGALVGLLGPAVMDARKKSVRTTCLNNLKQLGTFCTGYALDHSDRFPFGPGKAPPAYESFQVLVNATPNFDPRILCSPAQLDDPAEPDDNGKIVLESNNVSYAYRSKRTTTSSKPTTVLMSNDTYRGAPNETDEPQGHEGGVNVFFITGEASFMPVENIGEGRSFPEGLVDNSGKTE
;
A
#
# COMPACT_ATOMS: atom_id res chain seq x y z
N MET A 1 -64.25 21.16 -20.33
CA MET A 1 -62.95 20.67 -19.81
C MET A 1 -63.17 20.07 -18.42
N ARG A 2 -63.03 18.74 -18.25
CA ARG A 2 -63.15 18.06 -16.95
C ARG A 2 -61.77 18.07 -16.27
N ARG A 3 -61.59 18.88 -15.21
CA ARG A 3 -60.40 18.83 -14.34
C ARG A 3 -60.49 17.58 -13.47
N THR A 4 -59.67 16.58 -13.77
CA THR A 4 -59.40 15.46 -12.87
C THR A 4 -58.68 16.00 -11.63
N LYS A 5 -59.36 16.01 -10.48
CA LYS A 5 -58.74 16.33 -9.19
C LYS A 5 -57.81 15.17 -8.84
N HIS A 6 -56.50 15.38 -8.95
CA HIS A 6 -55.52 14.45 -8.38
C HIS A 6 -55.69 14.46 -6.86
N LEU A 7 -56.30 13.41 -6.32
CA LEU A 7 -56.32 13.15 -4.89
C LEU A 7 -54.87 12.96 -4.47
N ARG A 8 -54.33 13.92 -3.71
CA ARG A 8 -53.01 13.78 -3.10
C ARG A 8 -53.14 12.69 -2.03
N GLN A 9 -52.69 11.48 -2.34
CA GLN A 9 -52.51 10.43 -1.33
C GLN A 9 -51.41 10.90 -0.37
N GLY A 10 -51.79 11.14 0.88
CA GLY A 10 -50.82 11.41 1.95
C GLY A 10 -50.18 10.09 2.39
N PHE A 11 -48.88 10.11 2.59
CA PHE A 11 -48.14 8.97 3.13
C PHE A 11 -48.61 8.69 4.56
N THR A 12 -48.94 7.43 4.86
CA THR A 12 -49.24 7.04 6.24
C THR A 12 -47.95 6.90 7.04
N LEU A 13 -48.00 7.18 8.34
CA LEU A 13 -46.86 6.96 9.25
C LEU A 13 -46.36 5.52 9.21
N VAL A 14 -47.28 4.57 9.02
CA VAL A 14 -46.97 3.12 8.95
C VAL A 14 -46.18 2.79 7.68
N GLU A 15 -46.56 3.33 6.53
CA GLU A 15 -45.80 3.11 5.28
C GLU A 15 -44.37 3.65 5.40
N LEU A 16 -44.19 4.82 6.00
CA LEU A 16 -42.85 5.37 6.24
C LEU A 16 -42.06 4.51 7.22
N LEU A 17 -42.70 4.02 8.28
CA LEU A 17 -42.06 3.20 9.33
C LEU A 17 -41.60 1.84 8.81
N VAL A 18 -42.38 1.18 7.94
CA VAL A 18 -41.98 -0.09 7.32
C VAL A 18 -40.78 0.10 6.39
N VAL A 19 -40.74 1.20 5.64
CA VAL A 19 -39.63 1.49 4.72
C VAL A 19 -38.31 1.68 5.47
N ILE A 20 -38.30 2.49 6.53
CA ILE A 20 -37.08 2.68 7.33
C ILE A 20 -36.67 1.38 8.04
N ALA A 21 -37.62 0.53 8.45
CA ALA A 21 -37.33 -0.76 9.06
C ALA A 21 -36.64 -1.72 8.06
N ILE A 22 -37.11 -1.75 6.80
CA ILE A 22 -36.49 -2.56 5.74
C ILE A 22 -35.10 -2.02 5.40
N ILE A 23 -34.94 -0.70 5.23
CA ILE A 23 -33.62 -0.09 4.96
C ILE A 23 -32.64 -0.40 6.10
N GLY A 24 -33.07 -0.29 7.36
CA GLY A 24 -32.26 -0.61 8.54
C GLY A 24 -31.81 -2.08 8.56
N ALA A 25 -32.70 -3.02 8.24
CA ALA A 25 -32.36 -4.43 8.15
C ALA A 25 -31.34 -4.71 7.04
N LEU A 26 -31.51 -4.10 5.86
CA LEU A 26 -30.57 -4.25 4.74
C LEU A 26 -29.19 -3.67 5.06
N VAL A 27 -29.12 -2.46 5.64
CA VAL A 27 -27.85 -1.84 6.04
C VAL A 27 -27.16 -2.65 7.13
N GLY A 28 -27.91 -3.18 8.10
CA GLY A 28 -27.37 -4.02 9.17
C GLY A 28 -26.69 -5.29 8.67
N LEU A 29 -27.20 -5.90 7.59
CA LEU A 29 -26.57 -7.07 6.96
C LEU A 29 -25.39 -6.71 6.06
N LEU A 30 -25.44 -5.54 5.41
CA LEU A 30 -24.41 -5.11 4.45
C LEU A 30 -23.19 -4.45 5.10
N GLY A 31 -23.35 -3.82 6.27
CA GLY A 31 -22.29 -3.09 6.96
C GLY A 31 -20.98 -3.86 7.13
N PRO A 32 -20.95 -5.00 7.87
CA PRO A 32 -19.72 -5.74 8.11
C PRO A 32 -19.11 -6.30 6.81
N ALA A 33 -19.94 -6.77 5.88
CA ALA A 33 -19.49 -7.31 4.60
C ALA A 33 -18.79 -6.26 3.73
N VAL A 34 -19.29 -5.01 3.72
CA VAL A 34 -18.69 -3.90 2.96
C VAL A 34 -17.34 -3.49 3.56
N MET A 35 -17.20 -3.51 4.89
CA MET A 35 -15.92 -3.19 5.54
C MET A 35 -14.83 -4.21 5.18
N ASP A 36 -15.15 -5.51 5.20
CA ASP A 36 -14.23 -6.58 4.80
C ASP A 36 -13.86 -6.49 3.32
N ALA A 37 -14.84 -6.18 2.45
CA ALA A 37 -14.60 -5.97 1.03
C ALA A 37 -13.63 -4.78 0.80
N ARG A 38 -13.80 -3.69 1.54
CA ARG A 38 -12.89 -2.53 1.47
C ARG A 38 -11.47 -2.90 1.88
N LYS A 39 -11.29 -3.65 2.98
CA LYS A 39 -9.97 -4.13 3.42
C LYS A 39 -9.28 -4.99 2.35
N LYS A 40 -10.02 -5.90 1.70
CA LYS A 40 -9.50 -6.71 0.58
C LYS A 40 -9.17 -5.88 -0.66
N SER A 41 -9.98 -4.88 -0.98
CA SER A 41 -9.73 -3.97 -2.10
C SER A 41 -8.43 -3.19 -1.88
N VAL A 42 -8.24 -2.63 -0.69
CA VAL A 42 -7.03 -1.90 -0.30
C VAL A 42 -5.79 -2.80 -0.42
N ARG A 43 -5.86 -4.06 0.05
CA ARG A 43 -4.78 -5.05 -0.15
C ARG A 43 -4.48 -5.31 -1.62
N THR A 44 -5.52 -5.47 -2.44
CA THR A 44 -5.38 -5.75 -3.88
C THR A 44 -4.72 -4.58 -4.61
N THR A 45 -5.12 -3.35 -4.29
CA THR A 45 -4.50 -2.15 -4.87
C THR A 45 -3.03 -2.04 -4.48
N CYS A 46 -2.68 -2.28 -3.21
CA CYS A 46 -1.29 -2.32 -2.77
C CYS A 46 -0.45 -3.38 -3.50
N LEU A 47 -1.00 -4.59 -3.71
CA LEU A 47 -0.35 -5.62 -4.54
C LEU A 47 -0.12 -5.17 -5.99
N ASN A 48 -1.07 -4.43 -6.57
CA ASN A 48 -0.92 -3.90 -7.93
C ASN A 48 0.14 -2.78 -7.99
N ASN A 49 0.24 -1.94 -6.97
CA ASN A 49 1.32 -0.95 -6.86
C ASN A 49 2.68 -1.63 -6.78
N LEU A 50 2.81 -2.68 -5.95
CA LEU A 50 4.04 -3.49 -5.86
C LEU A 50 4.44 -4.14 -7.18
N LYS A 51 3.47 -4.68 -7.94
CA LYS A 51 3.74 -5.25 -9.27
C LYS A 51 4.28 -4.20 -10.24
N GLN A 52 3.66 -3.02 -10.27
CA GLN A 52 4.10 -1.92 -11.13
C GLN A 52 5.49 -1.41 -10.71
N LEU A 53 5.75 -1.24 -9.41
CA LEU A 53 7.08 -0.94 -8.89
C LEU A 53 8.10 -2.02 -9.26
N GLY A 54 7.71 -3.29 -9.21
CA GLY A 54 8.52 -4.41 -9.69
C GLY A 54 8.92 -4.26 -11.15
N THR A 55 7.98 -3.89 -12.01
CA THR A 55 8.25 -3.60 -13.42
C THR A 55 9.22 -2.44 -13.58
N PHE A 56 9.02 -1.33 -12.86
CA PHE A 56 9.93 -0.17 -12.92
C PHE A 56 11.34 -0.52 -12.44
N CYS A 57 11.48 -1.18 -11.30
CA CYS A 57 12.76 -1.61 -10.78
C CYS A 57 13.47 -2.61 -11.70
N THR A 58 12.72 -3.53 -12.33
CA THR A 58 13.27 -4.48 -13.30
C THR A 58 13.73 -3.76 -14.57
N GLY A 59 12.94 -2.82 -15.08
CA GLY A 59 13.33 -1.95 -16.20
C GLY A 59 14.61 -1.19 -15.92
N TYR A 60 14.69 -0.54 -14.75
CA TYR A 60 15.92 0.12 -14.30
C TYR A 60 17.11 -0.85 -14.25
N ALA A 61 16.92 -2.04 -13.68
CA ALA A 61 17.99 -3.02 -13.52
C ALA A 61 18.57 -3.49 -14.87
N LEU A 62 17.73 -3.65 -15.90
CA LEU A 62 18.18 -4.00 -17.25
C LEU A 62 19.16 -2.97 -17.82
N ASP A 63 18.94 -1.69 -17.55
CA ASP A 63 19.80 -0.60 -18.02
C ASP A 63 21.01 -0.36 -17.09
N HIS A 64 20.96 -0.86 -15.84
CA HIS A 64 21.93 -0.55 -14.78
C HIS A 64 22.65 -1.79 -14.22
N SER A 65 23.08 -2.70 -15.11
CA SER A 65 23.89 -3.89 -14.76
C SER A 65 23.24 -4.81 -13.72
N ASP A 66 21.95 -5.09 -13.89
CA ASP A 66 21.12 -5.91 -12.99
C ASP A 66 21.06 -5.40 -11.55
N ARG A 67 21.29 -4.10 -11.35
CA ARG A 67 21.21 -3.45 -10.04
C ARG A 67 19.89 -2.74 -9.89
N PHE A 68 19.26 -2.97 -8.75
CA PHE A 68 18.13 -2.17 -8.34
C PHE A 68 18.57 -0.72 -8.10
N PRO A 69 17.64 0.25 -8.17
CA PRO A 69 17.90 1.60 -7.70
C PRO A 69 18.54 1.56 -6.31
N PHE A 70 19.49 2.42 -6.02
CA PHE A 70 20.13 2.41 -4.72
C PHE A 70 20.56 3.83 -4.39
N GLY A 71 20.05 4.34 -3.28
CA GLY A 71 20.36 5.69 -2.82
C GLY A 71 21.85 5.86 -2.47
N PRO A 72 22.32 7.10 -2.32
CA PRO A 72 23.69 7.36 -1.89
C PRO A 72 23.89 6.93 -0.43
N GLY A 73 24.94 6.15 -0.14
CA GLY A 73 25.31 5.76 1.24
C GLY A 73 25.49 4.25 1.43
N LYS A 74 25.75 3.81 2.67
CA LYS A 74 25.94 2.37 3.00
C LYS A 74 24.63 1.63 3.26
N ALA A 75 23.59 2.35 3.68
CA ALA A 75 22.26 1.83 3.95
C ALA A 75 21.24 2.98 3.78
N PRO A 76 21.04 3.45 2.53
CA PRO A 76 20.12 4.55 2.29
C PRO A 76 18.69 4.09 2.63
N PRO A 77 17.85 4.98 3.18
CA PRO A 77 16.44 4.69 3.40
C PRO A 77 15.73 4.43 2.07
N ALA A 78 14.57 3.78 2.11
CA ALA A 78 13.92 3.36 0.86
C ALA A 78 13.50 4.55 -0.02
N TYR A 79 13.06 5.68 0.56
CA TYR A 79 12.67 6.86 -0.22
C TYR A 79 13.82 7.42 -1.06
N GLU A 80 15.06 7.44 -0.56
CA GLU A 80 16.23 7.83 -1.36
C GLU A 80 16.53 6.84 -2.49
N SER A 81 16.30 5.55 -2.26
CA SER A 81 16.51 4.53 -3.28
C SER A 81 15.45 4.61 -4.38
N PHE A 82 14.19 4.87 -4.00
CA PHE A 82 13.13 5.16 -4.97
C PHE A 82 13.31 6.51 -5.67
N GLN A 83 13.95 7.49 -5.04
CA GLN A 83 14.27 8.76 -5.71
C GLN A 83 15.15 8.54 -6.95
N VAL A 84 16.08 7.59 -6.88
CA VAL A 84 16.89 7.17 -8.04
C VAL A 84 16.01 6.62 -9.15
N LEU A 85 15.01 5.80 -8.81
CA LEU A 85 14.05 5.27 -9.78
C LEU A 85 13.19 6.36 -10.41
N VAL A 86 12.68 7.29 -9.61
CA VAL A 86 11.87 8.43 -10.07
C VAL A 86 12.67 9.29 -11.03
N ASN A 87 13.93 9.59 -10.70
CA ASN A 87 14.80 10.38 -11.57
C ASN A 87 15.13 9.68 -12.89
N ALA A 88 15.19 8.34 -12.88
CA ALA A 88 15.48 7.53 -14.06
C ALA A 88 14.25 7.26 -14.94
N THR A 89 13.03 7.46 -14.40
CA THR A 89 11.78 7.10 -15.09
C THR A 89 11.01 8.36 -15.49
N PRO A 90 10.94 8.71 -16.78
CA PRO A 90 10.14 9.85 -17.22
C PRO A 90 8.66 9.62 -16.92
N ASN A 91 7.95 10.66 -16.48
CA ASN A 91 6.53 10.63 -16.12
C ASN A 91 6.15 9.61 -15.04
N PHE A 92 7.04 9.37 -14.08
CA PHE A 92 6.72 8.54 -12.92
C PHE A 92 5.60 9.16 -12.09
N ASP A 93 4.53 8.40 -11.81
CA ASP A 93 3.45 8.84 -10.92
C ASP A 93 3.81 8.51 -9.46
N PRO A 94 4.06 9.52 -8.59
CA PRO A 94 4.48 9.29 -7.21
C PRO A 94 3.41 8.59 -6.36
N ARG A 95 2.12 8.61 -6.78
CA ARG A 95 1.04 7.92 -6.06
C ARG A 95 1.26 6.42 -5.92
N ILE A 96 2.02 5.82 -6.83
CA ILE A 96 2.32 4.39 -6.80
C ILE A 96 3.22 4.01 -5.61
N LEU A 97 3.97 4.98 -5.08
CA LEU A 97 4.83 4.79 -3.90
C LEU A 97 4.03 4.87 -2.60
N CYS A 98 2.75 5.25 -2.65
CA CYS A 98 1.86 5.27 -1.51
C CYS A 98 1.02 3.99 -1.45
N SER A 99 0.91 3.40 -0.27
CA SER A 99 -0.02 2.31 0.01
C SER A 99 -1.37 2.89 0.35
N PRO A 100 -2.47 2.43 -0.27
CA PRO A 100 -3.82 2.90 0.09
C PRO A 100 -4.25 2.47 1.50
N ALA A 101 -3.45 1.67 2.19
CA ALA A 101 -3.63 1.32 3.60
C ALA A 101 -2.97 2.32 4.56
N GLN A 102 -2.07 3.18 4.07
CA GLN A 102 -1.34 4.17 4.85
C GLN A 102 -1.91 5.57 4.57
N LEU A 103 -1.75 6.47 5.55
CA LEU A 103 -2.10 7.90 5.42
C LEU A 103 -0.91 8.69 4.87
N ASP A 104 -0.24 8.13 3.87
CA ASP A 104 0.92 8.74 3.24
C ASP A 104 0.46 9.67 2.11
N ASP A 105 0.85 10.93 2.19
CA ASP A 105 0.58 11.89 1.13
C ASP A 105 1.53 11.63 -0.05
N PRO A 106 1.05 11.54 -1.29
CA PRO A 106 1.93 11.44 -2.45
C PRO A 106 2.82 12.67 -2.59
N ALA A 107 4.09 12.47 -2.95
CA ALA A 107 4.99 13.58 -3.22
C ALA A 107 4.44 14.44 -4.38
N GLU A 108 4.37 15.75 -4.17
CA GLU A 108 3.96 16.70 -5.21
C GLU A 108 5.19 17.19 -6.00
N PRO A 109 5.06 17.41 -7.32
CA PRO A 109 6.12 18.01 -8.10
C PRO A 109 6.34 19.47 -7.67
N ASP A 110 7.60 19.89 -7.58
CA ASP A 110 7.96 21.28 -7.33
C ASP A 110 7.62 22.20 -8.52
N ASP A 111 7.85 23.51 -8.37
CA ASP A 111 7.63 24.52 -9.42
C ASP A 111 8.36 24.20 -10.75
N ASN A 112 9.39 23.35 -10.71
CA ASN A 112 10.16 22.92 -11.87
C ASN A 112 9.72 21.54 -12.41
N GLY A 113 8.66 20.95 -11.85
CA GLY A 113 8.16 19.63 -12.23
C GLY A 113 8.97 18.46 -11.67
N LYS A 114 9.90 18.70 -10.74
CA LYS A 114 10.72 17.66 -10.12
C LYS A 114 10.02 17.10 -8.89
N ILE A 115 9.97 15.77 -8.80
CA ILE A 115 9.45 15.07 -7.63
C ILE A 115 10.60 14.83 -6.65
N VAL A 116 10.42 15.26 -5.40
CA VAL A 116 11.33 14.98 -4.29
C VAL A 116 10.59 14.11 -3.28
N LEU A 117 11.13 12.94 -2.99
CA LEU A 117 10.55 11.97 -2.07
C LEU A 117 11.09 12.18 -0.66
N GLU A 118 10.18 12.15 0.31
CA GLU A 118 10.49 12.14 1.74
C GLU A 118 9.99 10.84 2.40
N SER A 119 10.26 10.66 3.69
CA SER A 119 9.92 9.44 4.43
C SER A 119 8.41 9.17 4.52
N ASN A 120 7.57 10.20 4.40
CA ASN A 120 6.11 10.14 4.45
C ASN A 120 5.45 9.93 3.08
N ASN A 121 6.23 9.93 1.98
CA ASN A 121 5.67 9.76 0.63
C ASN A 121 5.96 8.38 0.04
N VAL A 122 6.57 7.48 0.83
CA VAL A 122 7.02 6.16 0.36
C VAL A 122 6.64 5.08 1.36
N SER A 123 5.62 4.33 0.99
CA SER A 123 5.05 3.21 1.72
C SER A 123 5.66 1.86 1.35
N TYR A 124 6.74 1.81 0.56
CA TYR A 124 7.31 0.53 0.08
C TYR A 124 8.81 0.47 0.33
N ALA A 125 9.35 -0.75 0.40
CA ALA A 125 10.77 -1.05 0.46
C ALA A 125 11.10 -2.27 -0.39
N TYR A 126 12.38 -2.46 -0.70
CA TYR A 126 12.89 -3.75 -1.15
C TYR A 126 14.20 -4.08 -0.47
N ARG A 127 14.49 -5.38 -0.43
CA ARG A 127 15.75 -5.88 0.08
C ARG A 127 16.77 -6.10 -1.04
N SER A 128 17.92 -5.46 -0.95
CA SER A 128 19.00 -5.54 -1.95
C SER A 128 20.11 -6.57 -1.61
N LYS A 129 19.82 -7.68 -0.90
CA LYS A 129 20.85 -8.72 -0.72
C LYS A 129 21.06 -9.51 -2.00
N ARG A 130 22.28 -9.42 -2.56
CA ARG A 130 22.85 -10.50 -3.39
C ARG A 130 22.78 -11.79 -2.59
N THR A 131 21.91 -12.68 -3.00
CA THR A 131 21.91 -14.06 -2.54
C THR A 131 23.11 -14.78 -3.12
N THR A 132 24.00 -15.19 -2.22
CA THR A 132 24.90 -16.27 -2.53
C THR A 132 24.06 -17.52 -2.82
N THR A 133 24.16 -18.02 -4.05
CA THR A 133 23.78 -19.37 -4.49
C THR A 133 22.52 -19.94 -3.84
N SER A 134 21.39 -19.23 -3.94
CA SER A 134 20.09 -19.74 -3.48
C SER A 134 19.15 -19.82 -4.67
N SER A 135 18.56 -20.99 -4.89
CA SER A 135 17.67 -21.34 -6.02
C SER A 135 16.28 -20.70 -5.94
N LYS A 136 16.16 -19.48 -5.39
CA LYS A 136 14.91 -18.76 -5.16
C LYS A 136 15.03 -17.32 -5.66
N PRO A 137 13.94 -16.60 -5.98
CA PRO A 137 13.96 -15.14 -6.20
C PRO A 137 14.45 -14.40 -4.96
N THR A 138 15.33 -13.43 -5.13
CA THR A 138 16.17 -12.94 -4.02
C THR A 138 15.98 -11.49 -3.68
N THR A 139 15.48 -10.72 -4.66
CA THR A 139 14.96 -9.38 -4.44
C THR A 139 13.46 -9.46 -4.22
N VAL A 140 13.03 -8.87 -3.12
CA VAL A 140 11.64 -8.84 -2.70
C VAL A 140 11.25 -7.39 -2.42
N LEU A 141 10.18 -6.94 -3.06
CA LEU A 141 9.50 -5.67 -2.81
C LEU A 141 8.40 -5.91 -1.78
N MET A 142 8.22 -5.00 -0.85
CA MET A 142 7.30 -5.14 0.28
C MET A 142 6.61 -3.81 0.55
N SER A 143 5.33 -3.88 0.94
CA SER A 143 4.65 -2.73 1.54
C SER A 143 5.17 -2.50 2.96
N ASN A 144 5.14 -1.26 3.40
CA ASN A 144 5.32 -0.91 4.78
C ASN A 144 4.08 -1.40 5.54
N ASP A 145 4.32 -2.27 6.51
CA ASP A 145 3.36 -2.59 7.56
C ASP A 145 4.13 -2.31 8.85
N THR A 146 3.76 -1.26 9.57
CA THR A 146 4.40 -0.90 10.83
C THR A 146 4.07 -1.96 11.88
N TYR A 147 4.91 -3.00 12.01
CA TYR A 147 4.86 -3.87 13.18
C TYR A 147 5.54 -3.17 14.36
N ARG A 148 4.79 -2.31 15.07
CA ARG A 148 5.31 -1.57 16.23
C ARG A 148 5.24 -2.45 17.48
N GLY A 149 6.35 -3.12 17.77
CA GLY A 149 6.62 -3.77 19.06
C GLY A 149 7.37 -2.87 20.05
N ALA A 150 7.36 -1.55 19.87
CA ALA A 150 7.98 -0.61 20.82
C ALA A 150 6.95 -0.15 21.88
N PRO A 151 7.32 -0.02 23.17
CA PRO A 151 6.36 0.09 24.28
C PRO A 151 5.68 1.46 24.41
N ASN A 152 5.89 2.39 23.47
CA ASN A 152 5.41 3.75 23.63
C ASN A 152 4.38 4.11 22.55
N GLU A 153 3.14 4.02 23.03
CA GLU A 153 2.07 5.00 22.89
C GLU A 153 1.55 5.33 21.48
N THR A 154 0.25 5.04 21.39
CA THR A 154 -0.79 5.63 20.55
C THR A 154 -0.78 5.32 19.04
N ASP A 155 -1.99 4.99 18.60
CA ASP A 155 -2.53 5.05 17.25
C ASP A 155 -2.56 3.76 16.41
N GLU A 156 -3.72 3.58 15.79
CA GLU A 156 -4.23 2.40 15.09
C GLU A 156 -3.22 1.80 14.09
N PRO A 157 -3.29 0.48 13.80
CA PRO A 157 -2.42 -0.15 12.81
C PRO A 157 -2.55 0.54 11.44
N GLN A 158 -1.57 1.38 11.08
CA GLN A 158 -1.52 2.13 9.82
C GLN A 158 -1.06 1.24 8.66
N GLY A 159 -1.75 0.12 8.43
CA GLY A 159 -1.28 -0.90 7.49
C GLY A 159 -2.30 -2.00 7.18
N HIS A 160 -1.80 -3.10 6.64
CA HIS A 160 -2.66 -4.25 6.34
C HIS A 160 -2.78 -5.12 7.58
N GLU A 161 -3.98 -5.15 8.20
CA GLU A 161 -4.20 -5.97 9.40
C GLU A 161 -3.70 -7.42 9.24
N GLY A 162 -2.72 -7.82 10.07
CA GLY A 162 -2.26 -9.20 10.17
C GLY A 162 -1.21 -9.63 9.15
N GLY A 163 -0.57 -8.73 8.39
CA GLY A 163 0.57 -9.09 7.53
C GLY A 163 0.96 -8.05 6.49
N VAL A 164 1.94 -8.41 5.67
CA VAL A 164 2.56 -7.52 4.68
C VAL A 164 2.34 -8.01 3.26
N ASN A 165 2.15 -7.10 2.30
CA ASN A 165 2.14 -7.48 0.89
C ASN A 165 3.57 -7.60 0.37
N VAL A 166 3.82 -8.68 -0.37
CA VAL A 166 5.14 -9.07 -0.83
C VAL A 166 5.08 -9.33 -2.34
N PHE A 167 6.03 -8.75 -3.07
CA PHE A 167 6.25 -9.05 -4.48
C PHE A 167 7.66 -9.57 -4.69
N PHE A 168 7.74 -10.78 -5.23
CA PHE A 168 8.97 -11.40 -5.67
C PHE A 168 9.24 -10.98 -7.11
N ILE A 169 10.47 -10.58 -7.41
CA ILE A 169 10.84 -10.15 -8.76
C ILE A 169 10.59 -11.22 -9.85
N THR A 170 10.44 -12.50 -9.47
CA THR A 170 9.98 -13.56 -10.37
C THR A 170 8.54 -13.42 -10.85
N GLY A 171 7.80 -12.41 -10.37
CA GLY A 171 6.43 -12.09 -10.80
C GLY A 171 5.35 -12.54 -9.81
N GLU A 172 5.71 -13.21 -8.72
CA GLU A 172 4.76 -13.64 -7.70
C GLU A 172 4.46 -12.50 -6.73
N ALA A 173 3.17 -12.14 -6.59
CA ALA A 173 2.70 -11.20 -5.59
C ALA A 173 1.78 -11.94 -4.62
N SER A 174 2.08 -11.88 -3.32
CA SER A 174 1.30 -12.57 -2.30
C SER A 174 1.28 -11.78 -1.00
N PHE A 175 0.21 -11.95 -0.23
CA PHE A 175 0.11 -11.43 1.13
C PHE A 175 0.78 -12.42 2.08
N MET A 176 1.71 -11.94 2.91
CA MET A 176 2.42 -12.74 3.90
C MET A 176 1.88 -12.43 5.29
N PRO A 177 1.17 -13.38 5.95
CA PRO A 177 0.72 -13.22 7.32
C PRO A 177 1.90 -13.00 8.28
N VAL A 178 1.70 -12.21 9.35
CA VAL A 178 2.76 -11.90 10.34
C VAL A 178 3.39 -13.16 10.94
N GLU A 179 2.60 -14.20 11.19
CA GLU A 179 3.07 -15.51 11.69
C GLU A 179 4.11 -16.19 10.78
N ASN A 180 4.11 -15.88 9.48
CA ASN A 180 5.06 -16.40 8.51
C ASN A 180 6.27 -15.47 8.31
N ILE A 181 6.26 -14.30 8.95
CA ILE A 181 7.40 -13.38 9.03
C ILE A 181 8.26 -13.84 10.20
N GLY A 182 9.25 -14.71 9.94
CA GLY A 182 10.04 -15.37 10.98
C GLY A 182 10.63 -14.44 12.05
N GLU A 183 10.61 -14.89 13.31
CA GLU A 183 11.12 -14.18 14.49
C GLU A 183 12.56 -13.68 14.29
N GLY A 184 12.83 -12.42 14.63
CA GLY A 184 14.16 -11.80 14.54
C GLY A 184 14.43 -10.90 13.32
N ARG A 185 13.39 -10.46 12.60
CA ARG A 185 13.49 -9.34 11.65
C ARG A 185 12.66 -8.17 12.15
N SER A 186 13.19 -7.46 13.16
CA SER A 186 12.64 -6.19 13.58
C SER A 186 12.77 -5.17 12.44
N PHE A 187 11.64 -4.75 11.87
CA PHE A 187 11.58 -3.53 11.07
C PHE A 187 10.75 -2.46 11.80
N PRO A 188 11.36 -1.73 12.74
CA PRO A 188 10.96 -0.35 13.07
C PRO A 188 12.21 0.55 13.27
N GLU A 189 12.26 1.87 13.06
CA GLU A 189 11.36 2.89 12.51
C GLU A 189 12.09 3.55 11.31
N GLY A 190 11.38 3.72 10.18
CA GLY A 190 11.89 4.38 8.96
C GLY A 190 12.66 3.46 8.00
N LEU A 191 11.97 2.57 7.27
CA LEU A 191 12.47 1.88 6.06
C LEU A 191 13.98 1.51 6.04
N VAL A 192 14.38 0.34 6.55
CA VAL A 192 15.71 -0.26 6.28
C VAL A 192 15.51 -1.78 6.19
N ASP A 193 15.92 -2.54 5.15
CA ASP A 193 17.32 -2.87 4.85
C ASP A 193 17.72 -2.83 3.36
N ASN A 194 18.89 -2.22 3.14
CA ASN A 194 19.74 -2.21 1.96
C ASN A 194 21.11 -2.89 2.28
N SER A 195 21.04 -3.98 3.04
CA SER A 195 22.04 -4.54 3.98
C SER A 195 23.51 -4.68 3.55
N GLY A 196 24.30 -3.64 3.88
CA GLY A 196 25.46 -3.86 4.74
C GLY A 196 25.01 -4.00 6.20
N LYS A 197 25.20 -5.17 6.82
CA LYS A 197 24.79 -5.48 8.21
C LYS A 197 25.24 -4.43 9.24
N THR A 198 24.39 -4.21 10.25
CA THR A 198 24.66 -4.33 11.71
C THR A 198 23.28 -4.50 12.36
N GLU A 199 22.86 -5.72 12.67
CA GLU A 199 22.79 -6.26 14.04
C GLU A 199 21.96 -5.39 14.99
#